data_AF-A0A1H5CK08-F1
#
_entry.id   AF-A0A1H5CK08-F1
#
_cell.length_a   1.000
_cell.length_b   1.000
_cell.length_c   1.000
_cell.angle_alpha   90.00
_cell.angle_beta   90.00
_cell.angle_gamma   90.00
#
_symmetry.space_group_name_H-M   'P 1'
#
loop_
_entity.id
_entity.type
_entity.pdbx_description
1 polymer ?
#
loop_
_entity_poly.entity_id
_entity_poly.type
_entity_poly.pdbx_seq_one_letter_code
_entity_poly.pdbx_strand_id
1 'polypeptide(L)'
;MSVVIRLARAGTKKRPVYHVVVADSRFPRDGRFIERLGHFNPLLPKDNEARLKLDMDKVKAWLAKGAQPSDRVTRFLDAAGVVKRAARNNPEKAVPRKERKAQAEAAAKA
;
A
#
# COMPACT_ATOMS: atom_id res chain seq x y z
N MET A 1 8.75 12.59 -10.74
CA MET A 1 9.85 11.99 -9.94
C MET A 1 9.28 11.84 -8.53
N SER A 2 9.03 10.62 -8.05
CA SER A 2 8.43 10.42 -6.72
C SER A 2 9.14 9.30 -5.97
N VAL A 3 9.54 9.57 -4.75
CA VAL A 3 10.07 8.57 -3.82
C VAL A 3 8.89 7.79 -3.24
N VAL A 4 8.96 6.48 -3.31
CA VAL A 4 7.87 5.57 -2.93
C VAL A 4 8.38 4.60 -1.88
N ILE A 5 7.57 4.37 -0.85
CA ILE A 5 7.77 3.27 0.10
C ILE A 5 7.03 2.04 -0.43
N ARG A 6 7.78 1.03 -0.89
CA ARG A 6 7.24 -0.13 -1.59
C ARG A 6 7.83 -1.45 -1.07
N LEU A 7 7.18 -2.54 -1.45
CA LEU A 7 7.67 -3.90 -1.19
C LEU A 7 8.56 -4.37 -2.33
N ALA A 8 9.82 -4.69 -2.02
CA ALA A 8 10.71 -5.44 -2.90
C ALA A 8 10.55 -6.93 -2.60
N ARG A 9 10.41 -7.77 -3.62
CA ARG A 9 10.22 -9.21 -3.41
C ARG A 9 11.59 -9.88 -3.26
N ALA A 10 11.69 -10.71 -2.25
CA ALA A 10 12.80 -11.60 -1.97
C ALA A 10 12.28 -13.03 -1.74
N GLY A 11 13.19 -13.93 -1.39
CA GLY A 11 12.89 -15.33 -1.15
C GLY A 11 12.88 -16.17 -2.43
N THR A 12 12.32 -17.37 -2.33
CA THR A 12 12.41 -18.38 -3.38
C THR A 12 11.05 -18.65 -4.02
N LYS A 13 11.03 -19.49 -5.06
CA LYS A 13 9.80 -19.94 -5.71
C LYS A 13 8.86 -20.56 -4.65
N LYS A 14 7.58 -20.14 -4.67
CA LYS A 14 6.55 -20.53 -3.69
C LYS A 14 6.84 -20.15 -2.21
N ARG A 15 7.94 -19.46 -1.91
CA ARG A 15 8.22 -18.94 -0.55
C ARG A 15 8.59 -17.45 -0.58
N PRO A 16 7.60 -16.55 -0.78
CA PRO A 16 7.86 -15.12 -0.89
C PRO A 16 8.20 -14.49 0.46
N VAL A 17 9.22 -13.66 0.47
CA VAL A 17 9.54 -12.71 1.55
C VAL A 17 9.60 -11.32 0.93
N TYR A 18 9.31 -10.27 1.68
CA TYR A 18 9.35 -8.91 1.17
C TYR A 18 10.24 -8.03 2.04
N HIS A 19 11.01 -7.15 1.40
CA HIS A 19 11.67 -6.03 2.06
C HIS A 19 10.84 -4.78 1.87
N VAL A 20 10.71 -3.99 2.94
CA VAL A 20 10.09 -2.67 2.89
C VAL A 20 11.20 -1.67 2.59
N VAL A 21 11.15 -1.06 1.41
CA VAL A 21 12.23 -0.22 0.88
C VAL A 21 11.70 1.14 0.43
N VAL A 22 12.56 2.15 0.56
CA VAL A 22 12.39 3.46 -0.06
C VAL A 22 13.13 3.46 -1.38
N ALA A 23 12.44 3.73 -2.48
CA ALA A 23 13.05 3.78 -3.80
C ALA A 23 12.38 4.85 -4.67
N ASP A 24 13.08 5.33 -5.69
CA ASP A 24 12.44 6.09 -6.76
C ASP A 24 11.50 5.15 -7.53
N SER A 25 10.30 5.65 -7.80
CA SER A 25 9.26 4.98 -8.61
C SER A 25 9.76 4.35 -9.93
N ARG A 26 10.76 4.96 -10.58
CA ARG A 26 11.27 4.55 -11.89
C ARG A 26 12.14 3.30 -11.86
N PHE A 27 12.74 2.98 -10.70
CA PHE A 27 13.63 1.84 -10.61
C PHE A 27 12.85 0.52 -10.56
N PRO A 28 13.42 -0.59 -11.08
CA PRO A 28 12.81 -1.92 -11.00
C PRO A 28 12.47 -2.33 -9.57
N ARG A 29 11.44 -3.17 -9.39
CA ARG A 29 10.93 -3.60 -8.06
C ARG A 29 12.05 -4.10 -7.14
N ASP A 30 12.89 -5.00 -7.66
CA ASP A 30 13.95 -5.68 -6.91
C ASP A 30 15.34 -5.09 -7.23
N GLY A 31 15.38 -3.89 -7.83
CA GLY A 31 16.61 -3.20 -8.21
C GLY A 31 17.15 -2.29 -7.11
N ARG A 32 17.85 -1.23 -7.54
CA ARG A 32 18.42 -0.21 -6.64
C ARG A 32 17.33 0.45 -5.79
N PHE A 33 17.59 0.54 -4.49
CA PHE A 33 16.80 1.28 -3.53
C PHE A 33 17.70 2.27 -2.76
N ILE A 34 17.08 3.23 -2.08
CA ILE A 34 17.78 4.26 -1.29
C ILE A 34 18.08 3.69 0.10
N GLU A 35 17.04 3.21 0.79
CA GLU A 35 17.15 2.68 2.15
C GLU A 35 16.15 1.54 2.40
N ARG A 36 16.54 0.58 3.24
CA ARG A 36 15.66 -0.49 3.74
C ARG A 36 15.10 -0.11 5.10
N LEU A 37 13.78 -0.06 5.20
CA LEU A 37 13.03 0.30 6.41
C LEU A 37 12.61 -0.92 7.24
N GLY A 38 12.60 -2.11 6.63
CA GLY A 38 12.13 -3.30 7.31
C GLY A 38 11.90 -4.50 6.41
N HIS A 39 11.13 -5.45 6.91
CA HIS A 39 10.74 -6.65 6.18
C HIS A 39 9.32 -7.10 6.54
N PHE A 40 8.72 -7.86 5.63
CA PHE A 40 7.42 -8.46 5.76
C PHE A 40 7.45 -9.89 5.22
N ASN A 41 7.06 -10.86 6.05
CA ASN A 41 6.95 -12.26 5.67
C ASN A 41 5.48 -12.72 5.76
N PRO A 42 4.77 -12.88 4.64
CA PRO A 42 3.35 -13.26 4.67
C PRO A 42 3.11 -14.71 5.10
N LEU A 43 4.14 -15.57 5.09
CA LEU A 43 4.01 -16.98 5.44
C LEU A 43 3.96 -17.24 6.94
N LEU A 44 4.40 -16.28 7.75
CA LEU A 44 4.31 -16.38 9.20
C LEU A 44 2.86 -16.13 9.67
N PRO A 45 2.40 -16.76 10.76
CA PRO A 45 1.10 -16.47 11.38
C PRO A 45 0.92 -14.97 11.68
N LYS A 46 -0.33 -14.49 11.72
CA LYS A 46 -0.61 -13.05 11.94
C LYS A 46 -0.09 -12.54 13.28
N ASP A 47 -0.12 -13.39 14.28
CA ASP A 47 0.25 -13.08 15.67
C ASP A 47 1.77 -13.12 15.91
N ASN A 48 2.53 -13.52 14.89
CA ASN A 48 3.98 -13.58 14.98
C ASN A 48 4.59 -12.19 14.73
N GLU A 49 5.32 -11.65 15.71
CA GLU A 49 6.00 -10.35 15.60
C GLU A 49 7.01 -10.28 14.46
N ALA A 50 7.67 -11.40 14.12
CA ALA A 50 8.62 -11.45 13.00
C ALA A 50 7.92 -11.38 11.63
N ARG A 51 6.58 -11.46 11.58
CA ARG A 51 5.79 -11.29 10.35
C ARG A 51 6.02 -9.91 9.72
N LEU A 52 6.10 -8.87 10.53
CA LEU A 52 6.30 -7.49 10.08
C LEU A 52 7.22 -6.76 11.05
N LYS A 53 8.41 -6.38 10.58
CA LYS A 53 9.33 -5.54 11.32
C LYS A 53 9.58 -4.26 10.54
N LEU A 54 9.29 -3.12 11.14
CA LEU A 54 9.46 -1.79 10.55
C LEU A 54 10.23 -0.91 11.54
N ASP A 55 11.20 -0.17 11.02
CA ASP A 55 11.83 0.94 11.73
C ASP A 55 10.93 2.17 11.61
N MET A 56 10.20 2.46 12.69
CA MET A 56 9.15 3.49 12.69
C MET A 56 9.74 4.90 12.62
N ASP A 57 10.94 5.13 13.15
CA ASP A 57 11.58 6.44 13.14
C ASP A 57 12.00 6.83 11.73
N LYS A 58 12.60 5.89 11.00
CA LYS A 58 12.96 6.08 9.60
C LYS A 58 11.73 6.24 8.72
N VAL A 59 10.69 5.44 8.94
CA VAL A 59 9.43 5.55 8.19
C VAL A 59 8.85 6.95 8.35
N LYS A 60 8.74 7.45 9.60
CA LYS A 60 8.21 8.81 9.86
C LYS A 60 9.07 9.89 9.19
N ALA A 61 10.39 9.76 9.23
CA ALA A 61 11.29 10.70 8.57
C ALA A 61 11.08 10.73 7.04
N TRP A 62 10.87 9.58 6.40
CA TRP A 62 10.61 9.52 4.96
C TRP A 62 9.21 10.00 4.58
N LEU A 63 8.21 9.74 5.42
CA LEU A 63 6.87 10.30 5.25
C LEU A 63 6.89 11.83 5.36
N ALA A 64 7.64 12.40 6.31
CA ALA A 64 7.82 13.84 6.46
C ALA A 64 8.51 14.48 5.24
N LYS A 65 9.41 13.74 4.58
CA LYS A 65 10.04 14.15 3.30
C LYS A 65 9.11 14.00 2.09
N GLY A 66 7.86 13.56 2.27
CA GLY A 66 6.87 13.42 1.21
C GLY A 66 6.90 12.08 0.46
N ALA A 67 7.59 11.06 0.97
CA ALA A 67 7.58 9.73 0.35
C ALA A 67 6.18 9.12 0.38
N GLN A 68 5.69 8.64 -0.77
CA GLN A 68 4.35 8.08 -0.88
C GLN A 68 4.36 6.57 -0.64
N PRO A 69 3.62 6.03 0.34
CA PRO A 69 3.54 4.59 0.54
C PRO A 69 2.61 3.91 -0.47
N SER A 70 2.97 2.71 -0.90
CA SER A 70 2.08 1.83 -1.69
C SER A 70 0.85 1.37 -0.89
N ASP A 71 -0.20 0.88 -1.56
CA ASP A 71 -1.46 0.47 -0.90
C ASP A 71 -1.25 -0.56 0.21
N ARG A 72 -0.36 -1.54 0.00
CA ARG A 72 -0.08 -2.59 0.99
C ARG A 72 0.71 -2.05 2.18
N VAL A 73 1.72 -1.22 1.93
CA VAL A 73 2.50 -0.56 3.00
C VAL A 73 1.59 0.36 3.81
N THR A 74 0.68 1.08 3.15
CA THR A 74 -0.31 1.94 3.82
C THR A 74 -1.15 1.14 4.83
N ARG A 75 -1.55 -0.11 4.52
CA ARG A 75 -2.26 -0.97 5.50
C ARG A 75 -1.42 -1.30 6.74
N PHE A 76 -0.11 -1.48 6.57
CA PHE A 76 0.79 -1.73 7.70
C PHE A 76 0.93 -0.47 8.56
N LEU A 77 1.04 0.70 7.93
CA LEU A 77 1.12 1.99 8.62
C LEU A 77 -0.19 2.39 9.30
N ASP A 78 -1.32 2.03 8.71
CA ASP A 78 -2.67 2.23 9.27
C ASP A 78 -2.87 1.36 10.50
N ALA A 79 -2.49 0.08 10.43
CA ALA A 79 -2.50 -0.81 11.59
C ALA A 79 -1.58 -0.34 12.72
N ALA A 80 -0.49 0.37 12.38
CA ALA A 80 0.43 0.97 13.35
C ALA A 80 0.03 2.41 13.78
N GLY A 81 -1.09 2.96 13.29
CA GLY A 81 -1.60 4.27 13.67
C GLY A 81 -0.85 5.48 13.08
N VAL A 82 0.03 5.28 12.09
CA VAL A 82 0.84 6.38 11.50
C VAL A 82 0.11 7.09 10.37
N VAL A 83 -0.58 6.34 9.51
CA VAL A 83 -1.26 6.89 8.33
C VAL A 83 -2.66 6.30 8.25
N LYS A 84 -3.69 7.15 8.30
CA LYS A 84 -5.08 6.69 8.15
C LYS A 84 -5.36 6.36 6.68
N ARG A 85 -5.74 5.12 6.40
CA ARG A 85 -6.17 4.71 5.06
C ARG A 85 -7.61 5.17 4.81
N ALA A 86 -7.85 5.88 3.72
CA ALA A 86 -9.21 6.14 3.26
C ALA A 86 -9.89 4.82 2.81
N ALA A 87 -11.10 4.57 3.33
CA ALA A 87 -11.89 3.41 2.94
C ALA A 87 -12.30 3.55 1.46
N ARG A 88 -11.92 2.59 0.62
CA ARG A 88 -12.37 2.52 -0.77
C ARG A 88 -13.63 1.67 -0.82
N ASN A 89 -14.77 2.25 -0.44
CA ASN A 89 -16.08 1.67 -0.70
C ASN A 89 -16.76 2.49 -1.80
N ASN A 90 -17.17 1.84 -2.90
CA ASN A 90 -18.00 2.48 -3.92
C ASN A 90 -19.40 1.83 -3.90
N PRO A 91 -20.37 2.43 -3.19
CA PRO A 91 -21.72 1.89 -3.09
C PRO A 91 -22.48 1.90 -4.42
N GLU A 92 -22.15 2.81 -5.35
CA GLU A 92 -22.82 2.90 -6.66
C GLU A 92 -22.49 1.73 -7.60
N LYS A 93 -21.41 0.98 -7.31
CA LYS A 93 -21.05 -0.19 -8.12
C LYS A 93 -22.06 -1.33 -8.00
N ALA A 94 -22.77 -1.41 -6.86
CA ALA A 94 -23.80 -2.41 -6.63
C ALA A 94 -25.07 -2.17 -7.47
N VAL A 95 -25.30 -0.93 -7.90
CA VAL A 95 -26.49 -0.58 -8.69
C VAL A 95 -26.31 -1.03 -10.15
N PRO A 96 -27.25 -1.83 -10.70
CA PRO A 96 -27.28 -2.19 -12.11
C PRO A 96 -27.08 -1.00 -13.03
N ARG A 97 -26.24 -1.16 -14.07
CA ARG A 97 -25.88 -0.08 -15.00
C ARG A 97 -27.10 0.55 -15.70
N LYS A 98 -28.15 -0.24 -15.91
CA LYS A 98 -29.42 0.20 -16.51
C LYS A 98 -30.16 1.19 -15.60
N GLU A 99 -30.23 0.88 -14.32
CA GLU A 99 -30.87 1.73 -13.30
C GLU A 99 -30.05 3.00 -13.06
N ARG A 100 -28.71 2.92 -13.06
CA ARG A 100 -27.84 4.10 -13.00
C ARG A 100 -28.03 5.04 -14.20
N LYS A 101 -28.16 4.50 -15.41
CA LYS A 101 -28.44 5.30 -16.61
C LYS A 101 -29.82 5.94 -16.56
N ALA A 102 -30.85 5.19 -16.16
CA ALA A 102 -32.20 5.71 -16.03
C ALA A 102 -32.32 6.82 -14.98
N GLN A 103 -31.65 6.68 -13.83
CA GLN A 103 -31.61 7.71 -12.79
C GLN A 103 -30.84 8.95 -13.23
N ALA A 104 -29.72 8.78 -13.96
CA ALA A 104 -28.96 9.91 -14.51
C ALA A 104 -29.73 10.66 -15.61
N GLU A 105 -30.45 9.95 -16.48
CA GLU A 105 -31.29 10.56 -17.52
C GLU A 105 -32.54 11.24 -16.94
N ALA A 106 -33.12 10.71 -15.85
CA ALA A 106 -34.21 11.34 -15.14
C ALA A 106 -33.75 12.61 -14.39
N ALA A 107 -32.58 12.57 -13.75
CA ALA A 107 -31.99 13.72 -13.07
C ALA A 107 -31.52 14.83 -14.02
N ALA A 108 -31.14 14.48 -15.26
CA ALA A 108 -30.76 15.46 -16.29
C ALA A 108 -31.96 16.10 -17.01
N LYS A 109 -33.17 15.56 -16.82
CA LYS A 109 -34.42 16.07 -17.40
C LYS A 109 -35.27 16.88 -16.42
N ALA A 110 -34.89 16.89 -15.13
CA ALA A 110 -35.45 17.76 -14.09
C ALA A 110 -34.63 19.05 -13.98
#